data_AF-A0A0A2MQF9-F1
#
_entry.id   AF-A0A0A2MQF9-F1
#
_cell.length_a   1.000
_cell.length_b   1.000
_cell.length_c   1.000
_cell.angle_alpha   90.00
_cell.angle_beta   90.00
_cell.angle_gamma   90.00
#
_symmetry.space_group_name_H-M   'P 1'
#
loop_
_entity.id
_entity.type
_entity.pdbx_description
1 polymer ?
#
loop_
_entity_poly.entity_id
_entity_poly.type
_entity_poly.pdbx_seq_one_letter_code
_entity_poly.pdbx_strand_id
1 'polypeptide(L)'
;MTGNIYLDDLYNSVSKIDQVFITFDTYIGLEKGENISDNPFFQAEIEKNNADEYILRFLESQKNIREHSLERNFCYQLYYRWYSIVNGTGHKYSSLNLNGEINKANLTLPLKNYENLKNLSLFEKIKENGLIDQTYFVPDFVLHGGQDNINHQTLIAEVKLNENLKSGNFEKDFYKLAIYQKLYQFKSCCFIILKMNIKELLTELKKVDTDTVDKKSFWFILKNVNNTLILCLDDLV
;
A
#
# COMPACT_ATOMS: atom_id res chain seq x y z
N MET A 1 2.35 -19.31 9.88
CA MET A 1 1.80 -18.37 10.88
C MET A 1 2.97 -17.61 11.46
N THR A 2 2.82 -16.29 11.63
CA THR A 2 3.89 -15.36 12.03
C THR A 2 4.15 -15.35 13.54
N GLY A 3 3.23 -15.91 14.33
CA GLY A 3 3.23 -15.75 15.79
C GLY A 3 2.72 -14.38 16.25
N ASN A 4 2.46 -13.46 15.31
CA ASN A 4 1.77 -12.20 15.54
C ASN A 4 0.34 -12.30 15.01
N ILE A 5 -0.60 -12.39 15.94
CA ILE A 5 -1.99 -12.65 15.62
C ILE A 5 -2.65 -11.53 14.77
N TYR A 6 -2.13 -10.30 14.85
CA TYR A 6 -2.64 -9.17 14.08
C TYR A 6 -2.17 -9.22 12.62
N LEU A 7 -0.91 -9.63 12.40
CA LEU A 7 -0.37 -9.91 11.07
C LEU A 7 -1.02 -11.13 10.44
N ASP A 8 -1.24 -12.19 11.22
CA ASP A 8 -1.91 -13.41 10.73
C ASP A 8 -3.35 -13.08 10.25
N ASP A 9 -4.09 -12.26 11.00
CA ASP A 9 -5.45 -11.85 10.60
C ASP A 9 -5.47 -10.87 9.42
N LEU A 10 -4.47 -9.98 9.32
CA LEU A 10 -4.27 -9.14 8.13
C LEU A 10 -3.99 -10.00 6.90
N TYR A 11 -3.05 -10.95 7.00
CA TYR A 11 -2.72 -11.89 5.94
C TYR A 11 -3.94 -12.71 5.50
N ASN A 12 -4.70 -13.25 6.45
CA ASN A 12 -5.93 -13.99 6.18
C ASN A 12 -6.99 -13.13 5.48
N SER A 13 -7.04 -11.83 5.80
CA SER A 13 -7.94 -10.89 5.12
C SER A 13 -7.49 -10.65 3.68
N VAL A 14 -6.20 -10.39 3.48
CA VAL A 14 -5.60 -10.20 2.15
C VAL A 14 -5.76 -11.44 1.27
N SER A 15 -5.51 -12.63 1.80
CA SER A 15 -5.53 -13.87 1.03
C SER A 15 -6.93 -14.19 0.48
N LYS A 16 -7.98 -13.75 1.18
CA LYS A 16 -9.40 -13.96 0.83
C LYS A 16 -9.99 -12.86 -0.07
N ILE A 17 -9.23 -11.82 -0.41
CA ILE A 17 -9.68 -10.84 -1.39
C ILE A 17 -9.66 -11.49 -2.77
N ASP A 18 -10.79 -11.34 -3.46
CA ASP A 18 -11.04 -11.91 -4.78
C ASP A 18 -10.04 -11.38 -5.80
N GLN A 19 -9.68 -12.24 -6.75
CA GLN A 19 -8.77 -11.91 -7.83
C GLN A 19 -9.26 -10.71 -8.66
N VAL A 20 -10.57 -10.47 -8.77
CA VAL A 20 -11.11 -9.33 -9.52
C VAL A 20 -10.61 -7.97 -8.99
N PHE A 21 -10.24 -7.89 -7.71
CA PHE A 21 -9.68 -6.68 -7.10
C PHE A 21 -8.16 -6.55 -7.26
N ILE A 22 -7.54 -7.53 -7.91
CA ILE A 22 -6.12 -7.54 -8.27
C ILE A 22 -5.91 -7.78 -9.77
N THR A 23 -6.96 -8.00 -10.56
CA THR A 23 -6.91 -8.12 -12.03
C THR A 23 -7.79 -7.03 -12.65
N PHE A 24 -7.18 -6.11 -13.38
CA PHE A 24 -7.88 -5.26 -14.35
C PHE A 24 -7.31 -5.67 -15.71
N ASP A 25 -8.00 -6.61 -16.37
CA ASP A 25 -7.52 -7.15 -17.66
C ASP A 25 -8.15 -6.47 -18.87
N THR A 26 -9.07 -5.51 -18.70
CA THR A 26 -9.67 -4.78 -19.83
C THR A 26 -9.94 -3.31 -19.49
N TYR A 27 -9.68 -2.45 -20.48
CA TYR A 27 -10.30 -1.13 -20.56
C TYR A 27 -11.82 -1.37 -20.66
N ILE A 28 -12.64 -0.71 -19.86
CA ILE A 28 -14.10 -0.89 -19.93
C ILE A 28 -14.56 -0.49 -21.34
N GLY A 29 -15.02 -1.45 -22.14
CA GLY A 29 -15.41 -1.21 -23.52
C GLY A 29 -14.29 -1.39 -24.55
N LEU A 30 -13.19 -2.08 -24.23
CA LEU A 30 -12.30 -2.66 -25.26
C LEU A 30 -12.00 -4.10 -24.91
N GLU A 31 -12.59 -5.02 -25.67
CA GLU A 31 -12.22 -6.43 -25.61
C GLU A 31 -11.00 -6.72 -26.48
N LYS A 32 -10.19 -7.70 -26.07
CA LYS A 32 -8.98 -8.07 -26.79
C LYS A 32 -9.34 -8.61 -28.19
N GLY A 33 -8.88 -7.92 -29.23
CA GLY A 33 -9.11 -8.31 -30.63
C GLY A 33 -10.37 -7.69 -31.25
N GLU A 34 -11.08 -6.83 -30.53
CA GLU A 34 -12.19 -6.04 -31.05
C GLU A 34 -11.68 -4.85 -31.87
N ASN A 35 -12.27 -4.61 -33.04
CA ASN A 35 -12.01 -3.40 -33.81
C ASN A 35 -12.76 -2.22 -33.19
N ILE A 36 -12.05 -1.11 -32.95
CA ILE A 36 -12.64 0.11 -32.39
C ILE A 36 -13.77 0.65 -33.29
N SER A 37 -13.66 0.47 -34.60
CA SER A 37 -14.69 0.88 -35.57
C SER A 37 -16.04 0.19 -35.36
N ASP A 38 -16.00 -1.01 -34.80
CA ASP A 38 -17.15 -1.91 -34.69
C ASP A 38 -17.75 -1.88 -33.28
N ASN A 39 -17.12 -1.13 -32.37
CA ASN A 39 -17.48 -1.09 -30.97
C ASN A 39 -18.54 0.03 -30.73
N PRO A 40 -19.75 -0.31 -30.24
CA PRO A 40 -20.85 0.64 -30.03
C PRO A 40 -20.51 1.80 -29.08
N PHE A 41 -19.53 1.60 -28.20
CA PHE A 41 -19.08 2.61 -27.25
C PHE A 41 -18.41 3.82 -27.96
N PHE A 42 -17.71 3.58 -29.08
CA PHE A 42 -16.98 4.63 -29.81
C PHE A 42 -17.74 5.16 -31.03
N GLN A 43 -18.80 4.48 -31.45
CA GLN A 43 -19.53 4.76 -32.71
C GLN A 43 -20.00 6.22 -32.81
N ALA A 44 -20.53 6.79 -31.73
CA ALA A 44 -21.01 8.17 -31.70
C ALA A 44 -19.90 9.23 -31.90
N GLU A 45 -18.65 8.90 -31.55
CA GLU A 45 -17.51 9.81 -31.69
C GLU A 45 -16.77 9.58 -33.03
N ILE A 46 -16.82 8.35 -33.55
CA ILE A 46 -16.41 8.01 -34.92
C ILE A 46 -17.28 8.77 -35.93
N GLU A 47 -18.59 8.79 -35.75
CA GLU A 47 -19.53 9.53 -36.60
C GLU A 47 -19.29 11.06 -36.58
N LYS A 48 -18.66 11.58 -35.53
CA LYS A 48 -18.31 13.01 -35.38
C LYS A 48 -16.93 13.39 -35.92
N ASN A 49 -16.18 12.46 -36.53
CA ASN A 49 -14.78 12.64 -36.93
C ASN A 49 -13.84 13.07 -35.77
N ASN A 50 -14.21 12.79 -34.52
CA ASN A 50 -13.41 13.09 -33.33
C ASN A 50 -12.82 11.84 -32.67
N ALA A 51 -12.86 10.71 -33.37
CA ALA A 51 -12.46 9.39 -32.84
C ALA A 51 -11.07 9.42 -32.21
N ASP A 52 -10.06 9.97 -32.91
CA ASP A 52 -8.66 9.92 -32.45
C ASP A 52 -8.45 10.67 -31.14
N GLU A 53 -8.99 11.89 -31.01
CA GLU A 53 -8.87 12.69 -29.80
C GLU A 53 -9.67 12.09 -28.63
N TYR A 54 -10.84 11.52 -28.92
CA TYR A 54 -11.65 10.83 -27.93
C TYR A 54 -10.99 9.53 -27.45
N ILE A 55 -10.46 8.70 -28.34
CA ILE A 55 -9.75 7.46 -28.01
C ILE A 55 -8.55 7.77 -27.14
N LEU A 56 -7.75 8.79 -27.47
CA LEU A 56 -6.61 9.20 -26.65
C LEU A 56 -7.04 9.61 -25.23
N ARG A 57 -8.06 10.47 -25.10
CA ARG A 57 -8.59 10.89 -23.79
C ARG A 57 -9.21 9.73 -23.01
N PHE A 58 -9.88 8.81 -23.70
CA PHE A 58 -10.46 7.62 -23.11
C PHE A 58 -9.37 6.68 -22.59
N LEU A 59 -8.33 6.39 -23.38
CA LEU A 59 -7.19 5.56 -22.96
C LEU A 59 -6.45 6.20 -21.78
N GLU A 60 -6.28 7.52 -21.78
CA GLU A 60 -5.68 8.27 -20.68
C GLU A 60 -6.55 8.24 -19.41
N SER A 61 -7.88 8.40 -19.55
CA SER A 61 -8.84 8.24 -18.46
C SER A 61 -8.81 6.83 -17.89
N GLN A 62 -8.83 5.80 -18.73
CA GLN A 62 -8.76 4.40 -18.31
C GLN A 62 -7.41 4.07 -17.67
N LYS A 63 -6.31 4.67 -18.14
CA LYS A 63 -5.01 4.58 -17.48
C LYS A 63 -5.05 5.19 -16.07
N ASN A 64 -5.57 6.40 -15.92
CA ASN A 64 -5.71 7.07 -14.63
C ASN A 64 -6.66 6.31 -13.68
N ILE A 65 -7.78 5.80 -14.20
CA ILE A 65 -8.71 4.95 -13.45
C ILE A 65 -8.01 3.65 -13.05
N ARG A 66 -7.26 3.00 -13.94
CA ARG A 66 -6.51 1.77 -13.64
C ARG A 66 -5.46 2.00 -12.56
N GLU A 67 -4.71 3.11 -12.63
CA GLU A 67 -3.66 3.47 -11.67
C GLU A 67 -4.24 3.82 -10.29
N HIS A 68 -5.42 4.44 -10.21
CA HIS A 68 -6.04 4.86 -8.94
C HIS A 68 -7.11 3.91 -8.38
N SER A 69 -7.72 3.03 -9.19
CA SER A 69 -8.87 2.22 -8.76
C SER A 69 -8.47 0.88 -8.15
N LEU A 70 -7.38 0.26 -8.58
CA LEU A 70 -7.01 -1.08 -8.11
C LEU A 70 -6.61 -1.07 -6.63
N GLU A 71 -5.65 -0.23 -6.25
CA GLU A 71 -5.22 -0.07 -4.85
C GLU A 71 -6.40 0.34 -3.98
N ARG A 72 -7.20 1.32 -4.42
CA ARG A 72 -8.36 1.80 -3.67
C ARG A 72 -9.45 0.75 -3.48
N ASN A 73 -9.83 0.04 -4.54
CA ASN A 73 -10.84 -1.02 -4.46
C ASN A 73 -10.34 -2.19 -3.60
N PHE A 74 -9.06 -2.54 -3.73
CA PHE A 74 -8.43 -3.54 -2.88
C PHE A 74 -8.46 -3.10 -1.40
N CYS A 75 -8.06 -1.86 -1.11
CA CYS A 75 -8.10 -1.29 0.24
C CYS A 75 -9.52 -1.30 0.82
N TYR A 76 -10.52 -0.91 0.03
CA TYR A 76 -11.92 -0.97 0.47
C TYR A 76 -12.31 -2.39 0.87
N GLN A 77 -12.04 -3.40 0.02
CA GLN A 77 -12.36 -4.79 0.33
C GLN A 77 -11.57 -5.34 1.53
N LEU A 78 -10.30 -4.97 1.64
CA LEU A 78 -9.46 -5.32 2.77
C LEU A 78 -10.02 -4.74 4.07
N TYR A 79 -10.42 -3.47 4.04
CA TYR A 79 -10.99 -2.79 5.19
C TYR A 79 -12.20 -3.54 5.74
N TYR A 80 -13.22 -3.83 4.93
CA TYR A 80 -14.44 -4.50 5.42
C TYR A 80 -14.15 -5.90 5.96
N ARG A 81 -13.30 -6.66 5.27
CA ARG A 81 -12.94 -8.01 5.72
C ARG A 81 -12.21 -7.95 7.06
N TRP A 82 -11.20 -7.10 7.17
CA TRP A 82 -10.42 -7.01 8.38
C TRP A 82 -11.23 -6.40 9.53
N TYR A 83 -12.05 -5.38 9.25
CA TYR A 83 -13.00 -4.80 10.18
C TYR A 83 -13.96 -5.84 10.76
N SER A 84 -14.46 -6.77 9.93
CA SER A 84 -15.32 -7.85 10.41
C SER A 84 -14.61 -8.78 11.41
N ILE A 85 -13.31 -9.00 11.25
CA ILE A 85 -12.51 -9.81 12.18
C ILE A 85 -12.26 -9.04 13.47
N VAL A 86 -11.82 -7.79 13.35
CA VAL A 86 -11.51 -6.90 14.47
C VAL A 86 -12.74 -6.71 15.37
N ASN A 87 -13.92 -6.47 14.79
CA ASN A 87 -15.15 -6.26 15.57
C ASN A 87 -15.93 -7.54 15.86
N GLY A 88 -15.72 -8.61 15.09
CA GLY A 88 -16.41 -9.90 15.28
C GLY A 88 -15.76 -10.81 16.32
N THR A 89 -14.48 -10.61 16.64
CA THR A 89 -13.78 -11.41 17.65
C THR A 89 -13.84 -10.72 19.02
N GLY A 90 -14.79 -11.15 19.85
CA GLY A 90 -14.99 -10.62 21.20
C GLY A 90 -13.72 -10.65 22.05
N HIS A 91 -13.41 -9.53 22.69
CA HIS A 91 -12.27 -9.24 23.59
C HIS A 91 -10.88 -9.11 22.97
N LYS A 92 -10.55 -9.76 21.85
CA LYS A 92 -9.18 -9.76 21.32
C LYS A 92 -8.71 -8.37 20.84
N TYR A 93 -9.62 -7.56 20.32
CA TYR A 93 -9.35 -6.22 19.80
C TYR A 93 -10.01 -5.11 20.62
N SER A 94 -10.52 -5.40 21.82
CA SER A 94 -11.39 -4.46 22.55
C SER A 94 -10.73 -3.12 22.90
N SER A 95 -9.41 -3.05 22.90
CA SER A 95 -8.63 -1.83 23.13
C SER A 95 -7.99 -1.25 21.87
N LEU A 96 -8.35 -1.76 20.68
CA LEU A 96 -7.75 -1.38 19.41
C LEU A 96 -8.81 -0.87 18.43
N ASN A 97 -8.45 0.16 17.69
CA ASN A 97 -9.21 0.71 16.59
C ASN A 97 -8.51 0.35 15.27
N LEU A 98 -9.30 -0.11 14.30
CA LEU A 98 -8.87 -0.23 12.91
C LEU A 98 -9.33 1.00 12.16
N ASN A 99 -8.39 1.74 11.58
CA ASN A 99 -8.69 2.87 10.72
C ASN A 99 -8.13 2.58 9.32
N GLY A 100 -8.97 2.71 8.30
CA GLY A 100 -8.56 2.73 6.90
C GLY A 100 -8.56 4.17 6.37
N GLU A 101 -7.68 4.49 5.42
CA GLU A 101 -7.56 5.81 4.79
C GLU A 101 -7.60 6.97 5.81
N ILE A 102 -6.73 6.93 6.82
CA ILE A 102 -6.74 7.93 7.90
C ILE A 102 -6.60 9.34 7.32
N ASN A 103 -7.34 10.32 7.86
CA ASN A 103 -7.07 11.72 7.52
C ASN A 103 -5.60 12.06 7.82
N LYS A 104 -4.88 12.52 6.78
CA LYS A 104 -3.49 12.98 6.75
C LYS A 104 -2.86 13.22 8.12
N ALA A 105 -2.05 12.26 8.58
CA ALA A 105 -1.16 12.51 9.70
C ALA A 105 -0.14 13.56 9.25
N ASN A 106 -0.16 14.72 9.90
CA ASN A 106 0.80 15.77 9.64
C ASN A 106 2.16 15.33 10.20
N LEU A 107 3.02 14.76 9.35
CA LEU A 107 4.35 14.35 9.73
C LEU A 107 5.29 15.55 9.97
N THR A 108 4.88 16.76 9.61
CA THR A 108 5.71 17.97 9.73
C THR A 108 6.13 18.24 11.17
N LEU A 109 5.24 18.10 12.16
CA LEU A 109 5.58 18.34 13.57
C LEU A 109 6.57 17.28 14.12
N PRO A 110 6.31 15.97 13.91
CA PRO A 110 7.27 14.91 14.25
C PRO A 110 8.62 15.03 13.51
N LEU A 111 8.61 15.38 12.22
CA LEU A 111 9.82 15.53 11.39
C LEU A 111 10.60 16.81 11.73
N LYS A 112 9.94 17.87 12.22
CA LYS A 112 10.62 19.06 12.77
C LYS A 112 11.20 18.82 14.16
N ASN A 113 10.56 18.01 15.00
CA ASN A 113 11.13 17.57 16.28
C ASN A 113 12.28 16.55 16.12
N TYR A 114 12.52 16.07 14.88
CA TYR A 114 13.60 15.17 14.49
C TYR A 114 14.99 15.82 14.50
N GLU A 115 15.10 17.12 14.87
CA GLU A 115 16.41 17.77 15.08
C GLU A 115 17.31 17.04 16.08
N ASN A 116 16.73 16.24 16.99
CA ASN A 116 17.46 15.44 17.98
C ASN A 116 18.00 14.12 17.42
N LEU A 117 17.64 13.72 16.20
CA LEU A 117 17.98 12.44 15.58
C LEU A 117 18.95 12.60 14.39
N LYS A 118 19.55 13.78 14.22
CA LYS A 118 20.51 14.15 13.14
C LYS A 118 21.69 13.17 12.97
N ASN A 119 21.96 12.31 13.95
CA ASN A 119 23.07 11.34 13.92
C ASN A 119 22.63 9.90 13.56
N LEU A 120 21.39 9.68 13.14
CA LEU A 120 20.89 8.35 12.76
C LEU A 120 20.90 8.16 11.23
N SER A 121 21.24 6.95 10.77
CA SER A 121 21.21 6.57 9.35
C SER A 121 19.84 6.83 8.70
N LEU A 122 18.75 6.59 9.43
CA LEU A 122 17.38 6.86 8.97
C LEU A 122 17.16 8.36 8.66
N PHE A 123 17.75 9.28 9.44
CA PHE A 123 17.57 10.72 9.19
C PHE A 123 18.17 11.16 7.86
N GLU A 124 19.38 10.67 7.54
CA GLU A 124 20.00 10.95 6.24
C GLU A 124 19.15 10.40 5.09
N LYS A 125 18.59 9.20 5.25
CA LYS A 125 17.67 8.63 4.24
C LYS A 125 16.39 9.43 4.06
N ILE A 126 15.80 9.94 5.13
CA ILE A 126 14.63 10.83 5.10
C ILE A 126 14.97 12.12 4.32
N LYS A 127 16.16 12.69 4.55
CA LYS A 127 16.64 13.91 3.88
C LYS A 127 16.93 13.68 2.40
N GLU A 128 17.69 12.64 2.06
CA GLU A 128 18.03 12.24 0.68
C GLU A 128 16.77 12.03 -0.18
N ASN A 129 15.72 11.46 0.42
CA ASN A 129 14.45 11.18 -0.26
C ASN A 129 13.46 12.37 -0.28
N GLY A 130 13.84 13.53 0.27
CA GLY A 130 12.99 14.72 0.33
C GLY A 130 11.72 14.52 1.13
N LEU A 131 11.74 13.65 2.15
CA LEU A 131 10.57 13.34 2.99
C LEU A 131 10.32 14.41 4.06
N ILE A 132 11.32 15.22 4.42
CA ILE A 132 11.21 16.30 5.42
C ILE A 132 10.18 17.34 4.99
N ASP A 133 10.13 17.66 3.70
CA ASP A 133 9.23 18.66 3.13
C ASP A 133 7.85 18.09 2.79
N GLN A 134 7.67 16.77 2.91
CA GLN A 134 6.37 16.12 2.73
C GLN A 134 5.54 16.31 3.99
N THR A 135 4.58 17.21 3.90
CA THR A 135 3.74 17.63 5.03
C THR A 135 2.80 16.53 5.54
N TYR A 136 2.49 15.53 4.70
CA TYR A 136 1.50 14.51 5.02
C TYR A 136 1.89 13.15 4.45
N PHE A 137 1.88 12.14 5.31
CA PHE A 137 1.81 10.74 4.90
C PHE A 137 0.59 10.12 5.55
N VAL A 138 -0.12 9.31 4.78
CA VAL A 138 -1.34 8.63 5.20
C VAL A 138 -1.07 7.16 4.94
N PRO A 139 -0.88 6.33 5.98
CA PRO A 139 -0.88 4.90 5.77
C PRO A 139 -2.28 4.46 5.37
N ASP A 140 -2.37 3.44 4.52
CA ASP A 140 -3.65 2.87 4.12
C ASP A 140 -4.41 2.29 5.30
N PHE A 141 -3.70 1.65 6.24
CA PHE A 141 -4.29 1.07 7.44
C PHE A 141 -3.45 1.26 8.69
N VAL A 142 -4.13 1.48 9.81
CA VAL A 142 -3.54 1.33 11.15
C VAL A 142 -4.47 0.55 12.07
N LEU A 143 -3.85 -0.27 12.92
CA LEU A 143 -4.47 -0.90 14.07
C LEU A 143 -3.79 -0.37 15.33
N HIS A 144 -4.52 0.39 16.14
CA HIS A 144 -3.93 1.17 17.23
C HIS A 144 -4.89 1.42 18.40
N GLY A 145 -4.36 1.65 19.59
CA GLY A 145 -5.16 1.94 20.80
C GLY A 145 -5.54 3.42 21.00
N GLY A 146 -5.53 4.24 19.95
CA GLY A 146 -5.78 5.70 20.01
C GLY A 146 -4.60 6.54 19.49
N GLN A 147 -4.82 7.86 19.30
CA GLN A 147 -3.78 8.77 18.78
C GLN A 147 -2.69 9.07 19.81
N ASP A 148 -3.05 9.19 21.09
CA ASP A 148 -2.11 9.52 22.17
C ASP A 148 -1.55 8.28 22.90
N ASN A 149 -1.95 7.07 22.48
CA ASN A 149 -1.61 5.83 23.15
C ASN A 149 -0.48 5.10 22.41
N ILE A 150 0.74 5.62 22.55
CA ILE A 150 1.95 5.09 21.88
C ILE A 150 2.21 3.62 22.27
N ASN A 151 1.87 3.22 23.50
CA ASN A 151 2.06 1.85 24.00
C ASN A 151 1.16 0.80 23.31
N HIS A 152 0.14 1.25 22.58
CA HIS A 152 -0.83 0.39 21.89
C HIS A 152 -0.83 0.62 20.37
N GLN A 153 0.28 1.08 19.79
CA GLN A 153 0.48 1.14 18.33
C GLN A 153 0.88 -0.25 17.82
N THR A 154 -0.08 -0.96 17.22
CA THR A 154 0.06 -2.41 17.00
C THR A 154 0.54 -2.73 15.60
N LEU A 155 -0.18 -2.27 14.59
CA LEU A 155 0.15 -2.57 13.20
C LEU A 155 -0.12 -1.36 12.31
N ILE A 156 0.79 -1.10 11.38
CA ILE A 156 0.60 -0.16 10.28
C ILE A 156 0.83 -0.88 8.96
N ALA A 157 -0.01 -0.63 7.97
CA ALA A 157 0.13 -1.20 6.65
C ALA A 157 0.00 -0.17 5.53
N GLU A 158 0.83 -0.35 4.51
CA GLU A 158 0.79 0.37 3.25
C GLU A 158 0.53 -0.64 2.12
N VAL A 159 -0.38 -0.31 1.21
CA VAL A 159 -0.73 -1.10 0.04
C VAL A 159 -0.15 -0.45 -1.20
N LYS A 160 0.52 -1.24 -2.04
CA LYS A 160 1.06 -0.77 -3.32
C LYS A 160 0.86 -1.77 -4.44
N LEU A 161 0.57 -1.28 -5.62
CA LEU A 161 0.67 -2.02 -6.86
C LEU A 161 2.13 -2.04 -7.32
N ASN A 162 2.64 -3.20 -7.76
CA ASN A 162 4.02 -3.33 -8.26
C ASN A 162 4.37 -2.30 -9.35
N GLU A 163 3.43 -2.00 -10.25
CA GLU A 163 3.59 -0.97 -11.29
C GLU A 163 3.90 0.41 -10.69
N ASN A 164 3.27 0.76 -9.56
CA ASN A 164 3.46 2.03 -8.84
C ASN A 164 4.77 2.08 -8.05
N LEU A 165 5.38 0.93 -7.77
CA LEU A 165 6.69 0.85 -7.11
C LEU A 165 7.84 1.03 -8.11
N LYS A 166 7.67 0.53 -9.35
CA LYS A 166 8.67 0.61 -10.44
C LYS A 166 8.96 2.06 -10.89
N SER A 167 8.11 3.03 -10.55
CA SER A 167 8.35 4.46 -10.77
C SER A 167 9.29 5.11 -9.74
N GLY A 168 9.97 4.31 -8.90
CA GLY A 168 10.96 4.79 -7.92
C GLY A 168 10.38 5.14 -6.56
N ASN A 169 9.11 4.82 -6.31
CA ASN A 169 8.43 5.18 -5.06
C ASN A 169 8.66 4.19 -3.91
N PHE A 170 9.22 3.00 -4.18
CA PHE A 170 9.46 1.99 -3.14
C PHE A 170 10.33 2.50 -2.00
N GLU A 171 11.47 3.12 -2.32
CA GLU A 171 12.41 3.63 -1.31
C GLU A 171 11.75 4.68 -0.41
N LYS A 172 10.99 5.60 -1.01
CA LYS A 172 10.25 6.63 -0.28
C LYS A 172 9.24 6.02 0.68
N ASP A 173 8.38 5.13 0.19
CA ASP A 173 7.34 4.53 1.03
C ASP A 173 7.95 3.60 2.09
N PHE A 174 9.08 2.94 1.80
CA PHE A 174 9.84 2.16 2.78
C PHE A 174 10.28 3.02 3.96
N TYR A 175 10.95 4.15 3.71
CA TYR A 175 11.40 5.03 4.79
C TYR A 175 10.24 5.73 5.51
N LYS A 176 9.10 5.94 4.83
CA LYS A 176 7.89 6.42 5.52
C LYS A 176 7.35 5.41 6.54
N LEU A 177 7.31 4.11 6.21
CA LEU A 177 7.00 3.09 7.22
C LEU A 177 8.09 2.99 8.30
N ALA A 178 9.37 3.18 7.95
CA ALA A 178 10.45 3.21 8.93
C ALA A 178 10.26 4.36 9.96
N ILE A 179 9.81 5.53 9.52
CA ILE A 179 9.43 6.65 10.40
C ILE A 179 8.35 6.20 11.38
N TYR A 180 7.29 5.53 10.92
CA TYR A 180 6.23 5.04 11.81
C TYR A 180 6.72 3.99 12.81
N GLN A 181 7.59 3.08 12.38
CA GLN A 181 8.19 2.11 13.28
C GLN A 181 8.99 2.80 14.39
N LYS A 182 9.86 3.76 14.03
CA LYS A 182 10.82 4.35 14.98
C LYS A 182 10.21 5.46 15.84
N LEU A 183 9.37 6.33 15.28
CA LEU A 183 8.79 7.46 16.02
C LEU A 183 7.48 7.12 16.70
N TYR A 184 6.61 6.42 15.98
CA TYR A 184 5.28 6.11 16.47
C TYR A 184 5.24 4.73 17.13
N GLN A 185 6.38 4.03 17.21
CA GLN A 185 6.55 2.77 17.93
C GLN A 185 5.56 1.68 17.51
N PHE A 186 5.16 1.67 16.24
CA PHE A 186 4.35 0.60 15.71
C PHE A 186 5.11 -0.73 15.82
N LYS A 187 4.50 -1.68 16.55
CA LYS A 187 5.07 -3.01 16.79
C LYS A 187 5.24 -3.84 15.52
N SER A 188 4.48 -3.55 14.47
CA SER A 188 4.60 -4.21 13.18
C SER A 188 4.30 -3.25 12.05
N CYS A 189 5.18 -3.19 11.06
CA CYS A 189 5.00 -2.45 9.82
C CYS A 189 4.86 -3.44 8.67
N CYS A 190 3.87 -3.27 7.82
CA CYS A 190 3.56 -4.22 6.75
C CYS A 190 3.44 -3.53 5.38
N PHE A 191 4.23 -3.97 4.41
CA PHE A 191 4.01 -3.64 2.99
C PHE A 191 3.15 -4.71 2.33
N ILE A 192 1.96 -4.35 1.89
CA ILE A 192 1.10 -5.23 1.09
C ILE A 192 1.32 -4.87 -0.37
N ILE A 193 1.95 -5.76 -1.14
CA ILE A 193 2.32 -5.49 -2.52
C ILE A 193 1.51 -6.38 -3.46
N LEU A 194 0.72 -5.74 -4.31
CA LEU A 194 -0.11 -6.38 -5.33
C LEU A 194 0.71 -6.62 -6.60
N LYS A 195 0.57 -7.80 -7.20
CA LYS A 195 1.24 -8.21 -8.46
C LYS A 195 2.77 -8.16 -8.42
N MET A 196 3.38 -8.43 -7.27
CA MET A 196 4.85 -8.54 -7.12
C MET A 196 5.25 -9.96 -6.74
N ASN A 197 6.32 -10.46 -7.35
CA ASN A 197 6.93 -11.73 -6.94
C ASN A 197 8.14 -11.52 -6.00
N ILE A 198 8.59 -12.59 -5.34
CA ILE A 198 9.71 -12.53 -4.37
C ILE A 198 10.98 -11.97 -5.00
N LYS A 199 11.31 -12.37 -6.24
CA LYS A 199 12.54 -11.92 -6.92
C LYS A 199 12.53 -10.40 -7.18
N GLU A 200 11.37 -9.86 -7.54
CA GLU A 200 11.16 -8.41 -7.67
C GLU A 200 11.32 -7.72 -6.32
N LEU A 201 10.69 -8.23 -5.25
CA LEU A 201 10.86 -7.68 -3.89
C LEU A 201 12.33 -7.64 -3.47
N LEU A 202 13.06 -8.75 -3.64
CA LEU A 202 14.50 -8.82 -3.31
C LEU A 202 15.34 -7.84 -4.14
N THR A 203 14.87 -7.45 -5.34
CA THR A 203 15.54 -6.44 -6.15
C THR A 203 15.27 -5.03 -5.62
N GLU A 204 14.04 -4.75 -5.20
CA GLU A 204 13.68 -3.46 -4.57
C GLU A 204 14.36 -3.29 -3.20
N LEU A 205 14.47 -4.36 -2.40
CA LEU A 205 15.14 -4.33 -1.10
C LEU A 205 16.63 -3.97 -1.17
N LYS A 206 17.30 -4.22 -2.30
CA LYS A 206 18.70 -3.80 -2.52
C LYS A 206 18.86 -2.28 -2.65
N LYS A 207 17.77 -1.55 -2.85
CA LYS A 207 17.78 -0.09 -3.02
C LYS A 207 17.61 0.66 -1.71
N VAL A 208 17.24 -0.02 -0.63
CA VAL A 208 16.99 0.59 0.69
C VAL A 208 18.04 0.14 1.69
N ASP A 209 18.34 1.00 2.66
CA ASP A 209 19.14 0.63 3.83
C ASP A 209 18.24 -0.06 4.86
N THR A 210 18.28 -1.39 4.89
CA THR A 210 17.45 -2.21 5.78
C THR A 210 17.87 -2.15 7.25
N ASP A 211 19.04 -1.60 7.58
CA ASP A 211 19.47 -1.42 8.97
C ASP A 211 18.82 -0.19 9.63
N THR A 212 18.09 0.61 8.84
CA THR A 212 17.28 1.74 9.35
C THR A 212 16.02 1.29 10.10
N VAL A 213 15.64 0.02 10.02
CA VAL A 213 14.42 -0.56 10.62
C VAL A 213 14.74 -1.73 11.55
N ASP A 214 13.83 -2.06 12.46
CA ASP A 214 13.81 -3.37 13.12
C ASP A 214 13.23 -4.40 12.15
N LYS A 215 14.10 -5.28 11.63
CA LYS A 215 13.78 -6.27 10.59
C LYS A 215 12.74 -7.30 11.04
N LYS A 216 12.71 -7.66 12.33
CA LYS A 216 11.73 -8.63 12.88
C LYS A 216 10.31 -8.08 12.94
N SER A 217 10.21 -6.76 12.97
CA SER A 217 8.95 -6.03 13.04
C SER A 217 8.52 -5.46 11.68
N PHE A 218 9.24 -5.79 10.60
CA PHE A 218 8.97 -5.29 9.25
C PHE A 218 8.59 -6.46 8.32
N TRP A 219 7.41 -6.38 7.73
CA TRP A 219 6.78 -7.51 7.04
C TRP A 219 6.33 -7.13 5.64
N PHE A 220 6.28 -8.11 4.75
CA PHE A 220 5.78 -7.97 3.39
C PHE A 220 4.70 -9.02 3.14
N ILE A 221 3.55 -8.59 2.63
CA ILE A 221 2.51 -9.47 2.10
C ILE A 221 2.48 -9.30 0.58
N LEU A 222 2.90 -10.31 -0.16
CA LEU A 222 2.84 -10.31 -1.62
C LEU A 222 1.54 -10.98 -2.06
N LYS A 223 0.63 -10.20 -2.68
CA LYS A 223 -0.65 -10.70 -3.19
C LYS A 223 -0.62 -10.73 -4.72
N ASN A 224 -0.68 -11.95 -5.26
CA ASN A 224 -0.86 -12.23 -6.68
C ASN A 224 -2.20 -12.93 -6.90
N VAL A 225 -2.59 -13.08 -8.18
CA VAL A 225 -3.88 -13.70 -8.60
C VAL A 225 -4.13 -15.02 -7.87
N ASN A 226 -3.14 -15.90 -7.90
CA ASN A 226 -3.28 -17.28 -7.40
C ASN A 226 -2.57 -17.53 -6.07
N ASN A 227 -1.88 -16.54 -5.52
CA ASN A 227 -1.01 -16.78 -4.37
C ASN A 227 -0.92 -15.55 -3.46
N THR A 228 -0.84 -15.80 -2.16
CA THR A 228 -0.54 -14.79 -1.16
C THR A 228 0.62 -15.30 -0.32
N LEU A 229 1.66 -14.50 -0.17
CA LEU A 229 2.83 -14.83 0.64
C LEU A 229 3.00 -13.79 1.72
N ILE A 230 3.45 -14.20 2.89
CA ILE A 230 3.87 -13.31 3.97
C ILE A 230 5.33 -13.60 4.30
N LEU A 231 6.14 -12.55 4.40
CA LEU A 231 7.60 -12.62 4.56
C LEU A 231 8.03 -11.61 5.63
N CYS A 232 8.92 -12.02 6.53
CA CYS A 232 9.59 -11.09 7.45
C CYS A 232 10.85 -10.54 6.78
N LEU A 233 11.18 -9.26 7.01
CA LEU A 233 12.41 -8.68 6.48
C LEU A 233 13.65 -9.42 6.99
N ASP A 234 13.65 -9.86 8.27
CA ASP A 234 14.77 -10.58 8.90
C ASP A 234 15.09 -11.91 8.18
N ASP A 235 14.10 -12.52 7.52
CA ASP A 235 14.29 -13.76 6.75
C ASP A 235 14.77 -13.51 5.30
N LEU A 236 14.75 -12.26 4.84
CA LEU A 236 15.03 -11.88 3.45
C LEU A 236 16.42 -11.27 3.24
N VAL A 237 17.07 -10.77 4.29
CA VAL A 237 18.37 -10.04 4.23
C VAL A 237 19.45 -10.66 5.07
#